data_AF-A0A4V5P5P5-F1
#
_entry.id   AF-A0A4V5P5P5-F1
#
_cell.length_a   1.000
_cell.length_b   1.000
_cell.length_c   1.000
_cell.angle_alpha   90.00
_cell.angle_beta   90.00
_cell.angle_gamma   90.00
#
_symmetry.space_group_name_H-M   'P 1'
#
loop_
_entity.id
_entity.type
_entity.pdbx_description
1 polymer ?
#
loop_
_entity_poly.entity_id
_entity_poly.type
_entity_poly.pdbx_seq_one_letter_code
_entity_poly.pdbx_strand_id
1 'polypeptide(L)'
;MRSLPILHRLLFLLALPTPQAQGAPVKTPGTQQCYVLSLIREIINERDKLPVASEDFLNSNEKRRLMKTSLWRPNLEKFLTFATNSLGEDSKITKNLKEIQPILPTTMTTVSCPLDVPAGDGLSYDLTPACHPPSNLAPSNATFLVSSQEEPILIEKDNLGDFWLKLKEYLSAIRDSLNCKNTQSPNV
;
A
#
# COMPACT_ATOMS: atom_id res chain seq x y z
N MET A 1 -66.83 20.47 -2.88
CA MET A 1 -65.49 20.08 -3.37
C MET A 1 -64.65 19.68 -2.17
N ARG A 2 -64.47 18.37 -1.92
CA ARG A 2 -63.73 17.85 -0.74
C ARG A 2 -62.36 17.35 -1.19
N SER A 3 -61.32 18.17 -1.02
CA SER A 3 -59.93 17.80 -1.27
C SER A 3 -59.22 17.59 0.06
N LEU A 4 -59.11 16.34 0.54
CA LEU A 4 -58.16 16.01 1.60
C LEU A 4 -57.57 14.58 1.55
N PRO A 5 -57.18 14.00 0.39
CA PRO A 5 -56.45 12.72 0.40
C PRO A 5 -54.92 12.88 0.44
N ILE A 6 -54.37 14.11 0.40
CA ILE A 6 -52.93 14.33 0.21
C ILE A 6 -52.18 14.40 1.55
N LEU A 7 -52.77 15.04 2.57
CA LEU A 7 -52.11 15.21 3.88
C LEU A 7 -51.83 13.86 4.57
N HIS A 8 -52.77 12.91 4.47
CA HIS A 8 -52.60 11.57 5.03
C HIS A 8 -51.48 10.79 4.34
N ARG A 9 -51.31 10.96 3.01
CA ARG A 9 -50.22 10.31 2.27
C ARG A 9 -48.84 10.90 2.61
N LEU A 10 -48.77 12.20 2.86
CA LEU A 10 -47.53 12.86 3.31
C LEU A 10 -47.10 12.42 4.71
N LEU A 11 -48.04 12.32 5.66
CA LEU A 11 -47.74 11.83 7.00
C LEU A 11 -47.25 10.37 7.02
N PHE A 12 -47.78 9.54 6.11
CA PHE A 12 -47.33 8.13 6.00
C PHE A 12 -45.88 8.00 5.49
N LEU A 13 -45.41 8.94 4.66
CA LEU A 13 -44.02 8.94 4.17
C LEU A 13 -43.01 9.38 5.24
N LEU A 14 -43.43 10.23 6.19
CA LEU A 14 -42.60 10.66 7.33
C LEU A 14 -42.45 9.59 8.43
N ALA A 15 -43.35 8.62 8.47
CA ALA A 15 -43.32 7.51 9.42
C ALA A 15 -42.45 6.33 8.95
N LEU A 16 -41.94 6.37 7.71
CA LEU A 16 -40.99 5.37 7.24
C LEU A 16 -39.63 5.66 7.87
N PRO A 17 -39.07 4.75 8.69
CA PRO A 17 -37.70 4.90 9.16
C PRO A 17 -36.80 4.92 7.92
N THR A 18 -36.21 6.07 7.64
CA THR A 18 -35.15 6.14 6.64
C THR A 18 -34.04 5.21 7.13
N PRO A 19 -33.52 4.31 6.27
CA PRO A 19 -32.25 3.66 6.57
C PRO A 19 -31.28 4.81 6.76
N GLN A 20 -30.81 5.00 7.98
CA GLN A 20 -29.70 5.89 8.25
C GLN A 20 -28.57 5.34 7.39
N ALA A 21 -28.31 6.01 6.26
CA ALA A 21 -27.14 5.77 5.47
C ALA A 21 -25.97 6.17 6.36
N GLN A 22 -25.50 5.23 7.19
CA GLN A 22 -24.21 5.29 7.83
C GLN A 22 -23.21 5.19 6.68
N GLY A 23 -23.00 6.33 6.02
CA GLY A 23 -21.86 6.50 5.14
C GLY A 23 -20.66 6.10 5.96
N ALA A 24 -19.98 5.02 5.53
CA ALA A 24 -18.76 4.59 6.16
C ALA A 24 -17.86 5.83 6.27
N PRO A 25 -17.32 6.15 7.46
CA PRO A 25 -16.50 7.34 7.62
C PRO A 25 -15.39 7.27 6.59
N VAL A 26 -15.31 8.30 5.74
CA VAL A 26 -14.20 8.47 4.81
C VAL A 26 -12.94 8.44 5.67
N LYS A 27 -12.16 7.36 5.53
CA LYS A 27 -10.91 7.18 6.26
C LYS A 27 -9.97 8.28 5.78
N THR A 28 -9.91 9.37 6.55
CA THR A 28 -8.98 10.46 6.28
C THR A 28 -7.56 9.90 6.39
N PRO A 29 -6.61 10.33 5.53
CA PRO A 29 -5.25 9.76 5.48
C PRO A 29 -4.55 9.68 6.85
N GLY A 30 -4.79 10.65 7.75
CA GLY A 30 -4.26 10.63 9.12
C GLY A 30 -4.82 9.50 9.99
N THR A 31 -6.11 9.15 9.85
CA THR A 31 -6.71 8.03 10.61
C THR A 31 -6.19 6.68 10.14
N GLN A 32 -5.92 6.52 8.84
CA GLN A 32 -5.37 5.29 8.28
C GLN A 32 -3.93 5.03 8.73
N GLN A 33 -3.10 6.07 8.82
CA GLN A 33 -1.72 5.94 9.30
C GLN A 33 -1.66 5.57 10.78
N CYS A 34 -2.41 6.27 11.64
CA CYS A 34 -2.50 5.95 13.07
C CYS A 34 -2.96 4.50 13.30
N TYR A 35 -3.88 4.01 12.46
CA TYR A 35 -4.33 2.63 12.49
C TYR A 35 -3.22 1.62 12.14
N VAL A 36 -2.44 1.87 11.09
CA VAL A 36 -1.29 1.00 10.78
C VAL A 36 -0.28 0.98 11.91
N LEU A 37 0.00 2.15 12.51
CA LEU A 37 0.92 2.26 13.63
C LEU A 37 0.41 1.49 14.87
N SER A 38 -0.91 1.46 15.12
CA SER A 38 -1.47 0.63 16.19
C SER A 38 -1.32 -0.86 15.89
N LEU A 39 -1.59 -1.31 14.66
CA LEU A 39 -1.40 -2.71 14.26
C LEU A 39 0.07 -3.16 14.39
N ILE A 40 1.01 -2.33 13.94
CA ILE A 40 2.46 -2.59 14.07
C ILE A 40 2.84 -2.72 15.55
N ARG A 41 2.37 -1.78 16.39
CA ARG A 41 2.63 -1.81 17.83
C ARG A 41 2.08 -3.08 18.47
N GLU A 42 0.86 -3.48 18.11
CA GLU A 42 0.27 -4.71 18.63
C GLU A 42 1.09 -5.94 18.27
N ILE A 43 1.55 -6.06 17.03
CA ILE A 43 2.38 -7.19 16.58
C ILE A 43 3.70 -7.25 17.38
N ILE A 44 4.37 -6.10 17.58
CA ILE A 44 5.61 -6.03 18.36
C ILE A 44 5.36 -6.40 19.84
N ASN A 45 4.26 -5.91 20.41
CA ASN A 45 3.91 -6.21 21.80
C ASN A 45 3.62 -7.71 22.01
N GLU A 46 3.00 -8.39 21.04
CA GLU A 46 2.80 -9.83 21.13
C GLU A 46 4.14 -10.58 21.04
N ARG A 47 5.07 -10.16 20.16
CA ARG A 47 6.43 -10.72 20.09
C ARG A 47 7.17 -10.62 21.43
N ASP A 48 7.15 -9.46 22.07
CA ASP A 48 7.94 -9.21 23.29
C ASP A 48 7.45 -10.01 24.51
N LYS A 49 6.27 -10.65 24.43
CA LYS A 49 5.79 -11.61 25.44
C LYS A 49 6.45 -12.99 25.32
N LEU A 50 7.04 -13.33 24.18
CA LEU A 50 7.68 -14.62 23.97
C LEU A 50 9.10 -14.63 24.58
N PRO A 51 9.56 -15.78 25.10
CA PRO A 51 10.94 -15.91 25.55
C PRO A 51 11.90 -15.58 24.41
N VAL A 52 12.90 -14.75 24.70
CA VAL A 52 13.88 -14.30 23.71
C VAL A 52 14.68 -15.52 23.25
N ALA A 53 14.48 -15.93 22.00
CA ALA A 53 15.29 -16.92 21.33
C ALA A 53 16.04 -16.27 20.17
N SER A 54 17.36 -16.44 20.20
CA SER A 54 18.36 -16.10 19.17
C SER A 54 18.97 -14.69 19.19
N GLU A 55 20.31 -14.69 19.15
CA GLU A 55 21.21 -13.56 18.85
C GLU A 55 21.50 -13.46 17.34
N ASP A 56 20.66 -14.05 16.48
CA ASP A 56 20.84 -13.93 15.04
C ASP A 56 20.63 -12.49 14.55
N PHE A 57 21.51 -12.06 13.65
CA PHE A 57 21.48 -10.73 13.05
C PHE A 57 21.13 -10.83 11.56
N LEU A 58 20.24 -9.96 11.10
CA LEU A 58 19.95 -9.83 9.66
C LEU A 58 21.20 -9.35 8.93
N ASN A 59 21.53 -10.04 7.84
CA ASN A 59 22.62 -9.58 6.98
C ASN A 59 22.17 -8.38 6.12
N SER A 60 23.14 -7.66 5.56
CA SER A 60 22.88 -6.42 4.81
C SER A 60 21.96 -6.61 3.61
N ASN A 61 21.99 -7.77 2.94
CA ASN A 61 21.10 -8.04 1.81
C ASN A 61 19.66 -8.25 2.26
N GLU A 62 19.44 -8.95 3.36
CA GLU A 62 18.11 -9.12 3.95
C GLU A 62 17.52 -7.78 4.35
N LYS A 63 18.28 -6.96 5.10
CA LYS A 63 17.86 -5.60 5.47
C LYS A 63 17.46 -4.79 4.24
N ARG A 64 18.32 -4.77 3.21
CA ARG A 64 18.05 -4.06 1.95
C ARG A 64 16.75 -4.55 1.28
N ARG A 65 16.50 -5.86 1.25
CA ARG A 65 15.27 -6.43 0.69
C ARG A 65 14.02 -6.05 1.50
N LEU A 66 14.12 -6.02 2.82
CA LEU A 66 13.00 -5.65 3.70
C LEU A 66 12.65 -4.16 3.60
N MET A 67 13.66 -3.29 3.43
CA MET A 67 13.46 -1.85 3.29
C MET A 67 12.93 -1.43 1.91
N LYS A 68 13.17 -2.22 0.87
CA LYS A 68 12.80 -1.87 -0.51
C LYS A 68 11.28 -1.86 -0.69
N THR A 69 10.70 -0.68 -0.94
CA THR A 69 9.25 -0.49 -1.06
C THR A 69 8.60 -1.37 -2.12
N SER A 70 9.27 -1.61 -3.26
CA SER A 70 8.75 -2.50 -4.30
C SER A 70 8.66 -3.97 -3.87
N LEU A 71 9.34 -4.36 -2.80
CA LEU A 71 9.27 -5.70 -2.20
C LEU A 71 8.35 -5.75 -0.99
N TRP A 72 7.74 -4.65 -0.55
CA TRP A 72 6.95 -4.69 0.68
C TRP A 72 5.75 -5.63 0.60
N ARG A 73 4.97 -5.58 -0.49
CA ARG A 73 3.86 -6.50 -0.70
C ARG A 73 4.34 -7.96 -0.85
N PRO A 74 5.31 -8.27 -1.74
CA PRO A 74 5.85 -9.62 -1.82
C PRO A 74 6.41 -10.17 -0.50
N ASN A 75 7.06 -9.33 0.30
CA ASN A 75 7.55 -9.72 1.63
C ASN A 75 6.39 -9.99 2.60
N LEU A 76 5.33 -9.16 2.57
CA LEU A 76 4.14 -9.39 3.39
C LEU A 76 3.51 -10.75 3.10
N GLU A 77 3.42 -11.16 1.83
CA GLU A 77 2.91 -12.48 1.46
C GLU A 77 3.72 -13.63 2.09
N LYS A 78 5.04 -13.47 2.17
CA LYS A 78 5.91 -14.45 2.84
C LYS A 78 5.63 -14.52 4.33
N PHE A 79 5.49 -13.38 4.99
CA PHE A 79 5.11 -13.32 6.41
C PHE A 79 3.71 -13.89 6.67
N LEU A 80 2.72 -13.57 5.83
CA LEU A 80 1.36 -14.09 5.93
C LEU A 80 1.32 -15.60 5.75
N THR A 81 2.02 -16.13 4.75
CA THR A 81 2.11 -17.57 4.50
C THR A 81 2.71 -18.27 5.72
N PHE A 82 3.83 -17.76 6.24
CA PHE A 82 4.47 -18.35 7.42
C PHE A 82 3.57 -18.27 8.66
N ALA A 83 2.98 -17.10 8.94
CA ALA A 83 2.13 -16.87 10.10
C ALA A 83 0.87 -17.74 10.06
N THR A 84 0.25 -17.89 8.90
CA THR A 84 -0.93 -18.76 8.73
C THR A 84 -0.59 -20.22 9.03
N ASN A 85 0.55 -20.70 8.53
CA ASN A 85 0.99 -22.08 8.73
C ASN A 85 1.48 -22.37 10.15
N SER A 86 2.11 -21.39 10.82
CA SER A 86 2.81 -21.61 12.09
C SER A 86 2.04 -21.11 13.32
N LEU A 87 1.30 -20.02 13.18
CA LEU A 87 0.54 -19.37 14.27
C LEU A 87 -0.97 -19.61 14.14
N GLY A 88 -1.43 -19.97 12.94
CA GLY A 88 -2.84 -20.17 12.61
C GLY A 88 -3.51 -18.96 11.99
N GLU A 89 -4.53 -19.23 11.19
CA GLU A 89 -5.36 -18.25 10.48
C GLU A 89 -6.02 -17.23 11.43
N ASP A 90 -6.45 -17.71 12.60
CA ASP A 90 -7.17 -16.93 13.60
C ASP A 90 -6.27 -16.14 14.56
N SER A 91 -4.95 -16.34 14.47
CA SER A 91 -4.02 -15.65 15.34
C SER A 91 -4.13 -14.14 15.15
N LYS A 92 -3.98 -13.40 16.26
CA LYS A 92 -3.99 -11.94 16.24
C LYS A 92 -2.94 -11.37 15.28
N ILE A 93 -1.78 -12.01 15.19
CA ILE A 93 -0.70 -11.63 14.28
C ILE A 93 -1.14 -11.76 12.82
N THR A 94 -1.69 -12.91 12.44
CA THR A 94 -2.15 -13.16 11.08
C THR A 94 -3.24 -12.16 10.67
N LYS A 95 -4.19 -11.88 11.57
CA LYS A 95 -5.25 -10.88 11.34
C LYS A 95 -4.67 -9.47 11.13
N ASN A 96 -3.79 -9.02 12.03
CA ASN A 96 -3.18 -7.69 11.92
C ASN A 96 -2.32 -7.55 10.64
N LEU A 97 -1.59 -8.59 10.23
CA LEU A 97 -0.83 -8.58 8.98
C LEU A 97 -1.74 -8.47 7.74
N LYS A 98 -2.90 -9.14 7.73
CA LYS A 98 -3.88 -9.02 6.64
C LYS A 98 -4.45 -7.62 6.53
N GLU A 99 -4.67 -6.95 7.66
CA GLU A 99 -5.17 -5.58 7.68
C GLU A 99 -4.14 -4.55 7.21
N ILE A 100 -2.84 -4.83 7.35
CA ILE A 100 -1.75 -4.00 6.81
C ILE A 100 -1.68 -4.12 5.28
N GLN A 101 -2.01 -5.29 4.71
CA GLN A 101 -1.88 -5.59 3.26
C GLN A 101 -2.47 -4.53 2.32
N PRO A 102 -3.75 -4.10 2.46
CA PRO A 102 -4.33 -3.12 1.55
C PRO A 102 -3.70 -1.73 1.68
N ILE A 103 -2.98 -1.46 2.77
CA ILE A 103 -2.44 -0.14 3.11
C ILE A 103 -1.02 0.04 2.57
N LEU A 104 -0.34 -1.05 2.24
CA LEU A 104 1.00 -0.97 1.65
C LEU A 104 0.94 -0.29 0.29
N PRO A 105 1.87 0.64 0.00
CA PRO A 105 1.99 1.23 -1.31
C PRO A 105 2.08 0.13 -2.37
N THR A 106 1.09 0.08 -3.24
CA THR A 106 1.23 -0.61 -4.52
C THR A 106 2.23 0.20 -5.32
N THR A 107 3.20 -0.47 -5.94
CA THR A 107 4.14 0.15 -6.89
C THR A 107 3.44 1.23 -7.69
N MET A 108 3.97 2.46 -7.65
CA MET A 108 3.33 3.62 -8.25
C MET A 108 2.83 3.28 -9.66
N THR A 109 1.52 3.41 -9.87
CA THR A 109 1.04 3.80 -11.20
C THR A 109 1.84 5.02 -11.56
N THR A 110 2.68 4.92 -12.59
CA THR A 110 3.19 6.10 -13.28
C THR A 110 1.94 6.86 -13.70
N VAL A 111 1.55 7.87 -12.92
CA VAL A 111 0.60 8.87 -13.38
C VAL A 111 1.41 9.67 -14.39
N SER A 112 1.48 9.16 -15.61
CA SER A 112 1.81 9.95 -16.77
C SER A 112 0.78 11.08 -16.78
N CYS A 113 1.23 12.29 -16.43
CA CYS A 113 0.42 13.49 -16.57
C CYS A 113 -0.17 13.50 -17.98
N PRO A 114 -1.49 13.67 -18.15
CA PRO A 114 -2.02 14.04 -19.45
C PRO A 114 -1.35 15.35 -19.85
N LEU A 115 -0.73 15.39 -21.02
CA LEU A 115 -0.33 16.66 -21.63
C LEU A 115 -1.63 17.42 -21.91
N ASP A 116 -1.93 18.43 -21.09
CA ASP A 116 -2.93 19.43 -21.40
C ASP A 116 -2.49 20.17 -22.66
N VAL A 117 -3.10 19.85 -23.79
CA VAL A 117 -3.00 20.65 -25.02
C VAL A 117 -4.21 21.58 -25.03
N PRO A 118 -4.06 22.89 -24.78
CA PRO A 118 -5.17 23.81 -25.01
C PRO A 118 -5.38 23.98 -26.51
N ALA A 119 -6.59 23.68 -26.97
CA ALA A 119 -7.08 24.11 -28.27
C ALA A 119 -7.33 25.62 -28.22
N GLY A 120 -6.63 26.38 -29.06
CA GLY A 120 -6.76 27.84 -29.17
C GLY A 120 -5.93 28.39 -30.32
N ASP A 121 -6.55 28.39 -31.50
CA ASP A 121 -6.41 29.26 -32.67
C ASP A 121 -5.24 30.27 -32.75
N GLY A 122 -4.43 30.12 -33.82
CA GLY A 122 -3.61 31.09 -34.57
C GLY A 122 -2.92 32.24 -33.81
N LEU A 123 -1.60 32.48 -33.92
CA LEU A 123 -0.79 32.57 -35.13
C LEU A 123 0.71 32.56 -34.74
N SER A 124 1.53 31.94 -35.61
CA SER A 124 2.91 32.32 -35.95
C SER A 124 3.98 32.42 -34.84
N TYR A 125 4.83 31.39 -34.75
CA TYR A 125 6.28 31.58 -34.88
C TYR A 125 6.97 30.29 -35.35
N ASP A 126 7.87 30.48 -36.30
CA ASP A 126 8.76 29.50 -36.89
C ASP A 126 10.05 29.42 -36.05
N LEU A 127 10.34 28.25 -35.48
CA LEU A 127 11.69 27.77 -35.13
C LEU A 127 11.64 26.23 -35.07
N THR A 128 11.98 25.57 -36.17
CA THR A 128 12.29 24.13 -36.18
C THR A 128 13.73 23.88 -35.75
N PRO A 129 13.98 22.75 -35.07
CA PRO A 129 14.91 21.81 -35.68
C PRO A 129 14.28 20.43 -35.81
N ALA A 130 14.41 19.88 -37.01
CA ALA A 130 13.87 18.61 -37.45
C ALA A 130 14.54 17.42 -36.75
N CYS A 131 13.74 16.56 -36.12
CA CYS A 131 14.11 15.16 -35.89
C CYS A 131 13.60 14.32 -37.07
N HIS A 132 14.41 14.20 -38.13
CA HIS A 132 14.28 13.10 -39.08
C HIS A 132 14.94 11.85 -38.46
N PRO A 133 14.33 10.65 -38.59
CA PRO A 133 15.03 9.41 -38.27
C PRO A 133 15.91 8.99 -39.45
N PRO A 134 17.18 8.60 -39.27
CA PRO A 134 17.88 7.87 -40.31
C PRO A 134 17.34 6.44 -40.34
N SER A 135 16.67 6.10 -41.42
CA SER A 135 16.48 4.71 -41.84
C SER A 135 17.82 4.12 -42.29
N ASN A 136 18.02 2.85 -41.95
CA ASN A 136 19.07 1.90 -42.35
C ASN A 136 20.20 1.65 -41.32
N LEU A 137 20.03 0.59 -40.51
CA LEU A 137 21.07 -0.42 -40.20
C LEU A 137 20.46 -1.57 -39.37
N ALA A 138 20.44 -2.77 -39.98
CA ALA A 138 20.33 -4.16 -39.50
C ALA A 138 19.66 -4.55 -38.15
N PRO A 139 18.97 -5.71 -38.06
CA PRO A 139 18.42 -6.21 -36.82
C PRO A 139 19.52 -6.86 -35.97
N SER A 140 20.21 -6.10 -35.12
CA SER A 140 20.98 -6.71 -34.04
C SER A 140 20.06 -6.89 -32.84
N ASN A 141 19.67 -8.15 -32.62
CA ASN A 141 19.22 -8.73 -31.36
C ASN A 141 19.25 -7.79 -30.14
N ALA A 142 18.22 -6.95 -29.97
CA ALA A 142 17.95 -6.34 -28.69
C ALA A 142 17.51 -7.47 -27.74
N THR A 143 18.49 -8.09 -27.09
CA THR A 143 18.27 -8.91 -25.90
C THR A 143 17.64 -7.97 -24.89
N PHE A 144 16.31 -8.04 -24.79
CA PHE A 144 15.54 -7.43 -23.73
C PHE A 144 16.23 -7.83 -22.42
N LEU A 145 16.89 -6.88 -21.76
CA LEU A 145 17.43 -7.10 -20.42
C LEU A 145 16.24 -7.44 -19.54
N VAL A 146 16.06 -8.73 -19.25
CA VAL A 146 15.24 -9.20 -18.15
C VAL A 146 15.76 -8.47 -16.92
N SER A 147 14.99 -7.49 -16.46
CA SER A 147 15.18 -6.91 -15.13
C SER A 147 15.24 -8.08 -14.17
N SER A 148 16.40 -8.32 -13.55
CA SER A 148 16.55 -9.32 -12.50
C SER A 148 15.62 -8.90 -11.37
N GLN A 149 14.40 -9.46 -11.38
CA GLN A 149 13.38 -9.16 -10.40
C GLN A 149 13.89 -9.70 -9.08
N GLU A 150 14.30 -8.78 -8.21
CA GLU A 150 14.85 -9.16 -6.91
C GLU A 150 13.80 -9.95 -6.11
N GLU A 151 14.21 -11.10 -5.59
CA GLU A 151 13.29 -11.99 -4.89
C GLU A 151 12.87 -11.45 -3.52
N PRO A 152 11.65 -11.80 -3.05
CA PRO A 152 11.21 -11.48 -1.69
C PRO A 152 12.11 -12.11 -0.63
N ILE A 153 11.91 -11.68 0.62
CA ILE A 153 12.58 -12.30 1.77
C ILE A 153 12.20 -13.79 1.88
N LEU A 154 13.18 -14.62 2.23
CA LEU A 154 12.95 -16.01 2.62
C LEU A 154 12.88 -16.07 4.13
N ILE A 155 11.86 -16.75 4.66
CA ILE A 155 11.75 -17.07 6.08
C ILE A 155 12.14 -18.53 6.21
N GLU A 156 13.10 -18.81 7.09
CA GLU A 156 13.56 -20.17 7.34
C GLU A 156 12.39 -21.03 7.85
N LYS A 157 12.27 -22.23 7.27
CA LYS A 157 11.15 -23.12 7.54
C LYS A 157 11.16 -23.52 9.02
N ASP A 158 9.99 -23.46 9.64
CA ASP A 158 9.77 -23.83 11.05
C ASP A 158 10.63 -23.03 12.06
N ASN A 159 11.25 -21.91 11.63
CA ASN A 159 12.07 -21.04 12.48
C ASN A 159 11.29 -19.77 12.89
N LEU A 160 10.67 -19.81 14.07
CA LEU A 160 9.96 -18.65 14.63
C LEU A 160 10.90 -17.49 14.97
N GLY A 161 12.16 -17.75 15.32
CA GLY A 161 13.15 -16.72 15.62
C GLY A 161 13.46 -15.88 14.37
N ASP A 162 13.76 -16.55 13.26
CA ASP A 162 14.00 -15.92 11.95
C ASP A 162 12.79 -15.12 11.48
N PHE A 163 11.59 -15.69 11.61
CA PHE A 163 10.33 -14.99 11.34
C PHE A 163 10.22 -13.69 12.13
N TRP A 164 10.41 -13.73 13.46
CA TRP A 164 10.25 -12.55 14.30
C TRP A 164 11.33 -11.50 14.07
N LEU A 165 12.57 -11.92 13.81
CA LEU A 165 13.68 -11.04 13.49
C LEU A 165 13.40 -10.27 12.19
N LYS A 166 13.05 -10.98 11.12
CA LYS A 166 12.73 -10.40 9.81
C LYS A 166 11.47 -9.54 9.85
N LEU A 167 10.43 -9.99 10.56
CA LEU A 167 9.17 -9.24 10.68
C LEU A 167 9.37 -7.92 11.42
N LYS A 168 10.17 -7.91 12.49
CA LYS A 168 10.46 -6.69 13.24
C LYS A 168 11.13 -5.63 12.36
N GLU A 169 12.13 -6.02 11.58
CA GLU A 169 12.84 -5.10 10.67
C GLU A 169 11.90 -4.59 9.57
N TYR A 170 11.10 -5.49 8.99
CA TYR A 170 10.10 -5.16 7.97
C TYR A 170 9.08 -4.12 8.46
N LEU A 171 8.47 -4.34 9.63
CA LEU A 171 7.49 -3.43 10.20
C LEU A 171 8.13 -2.10 10.64
N SER A 172 9.40 -2.12 11.03
CA SER A 172 10.16 -0.89 11.33
C SER A 172 10.33 -0.04 10.07
N ALA A 173 10.69 -0.64 8.94
CA ALA A 173 10.81 0.07 7.66
C ALA A 173 9.48 0.73 7.23
N ILE A 174 8.36 0.03 7.41
CA ILE A 174 7.03 0.59 7.13
C ILE A 174 6.73 1.77 8.07
N ARG A 175 6.89 1.57 9.39
CA ARG A 175 6.66 2.62 10.40
C ARG A 175 7.46 3.87 10.10
N ASP A 176 8.74 3.72 9.80
CA ASP A 176 9.64 4.85 9.57
C ASP A 176 9.23 5.62 8.31
N SER A 177 8.80 4.91 7.25
CA SER A 177 8.24 5.54 6.05
C SER A 177 6.93 6.28 6.31
N LEU A 178 6.09 5.82 7.23
CA LEU A 178 4.85 6.53 7.59
C LEU A 178 5.17 7.81 8.38
N ASN A 179 6.16 7.76 9.28
CA ASN A 179 6.58 8.93 10.04
C ASN A 179 7.20 10.03 9.16
N CYS A 180 8.00 9.66 8.13
CA CYS A 180 8.60 10.63 7.21
C CYS A 180 7.57 11.44 6.40
N LYS A 181 6.34 10.93 6.22
CA LYS A 181 5.28 11.67 5.49
C LYS A 181 4.69 12.82 6.30
N ASN A 182 4.86 12.86 7.63
CA ASN A 182 4.34 13.93 8.49
C ASN A 182 5.22 15.18 8.51
N THR A 183 6.51 15.05 8.20
CA THR A 183 7.44 16.19 8.08
C THR A 183 7.38 16.90 6.73
N GLN A 184 6.64 16.35 5.76
CA GLN A 184 6.53 16.87 4.39
C GLN A 184 5.15 17.52 4.12
N SER A 185 4.46 18.03 5.14
CA SER A 185 3.39 19.01 4.93
C SER A 185 3.98 20.40 5.15
N PRO A 186 4.36 21.15 4.10
CA PRO A 186 4.66 22.56 4.30
C PRO A 186 3.37 23.25 4.73
N ASN A 187 3.47 24.05 5.79
CA ASN A 187 2.54 25.16 5.98
C ASN A 187 2.50 25.94 4.66
N VAL A 188 1.34 25.95 3.99
CA VAL A 188 0.93 27.00 3.05
C VAL A 188 -0.53 27.29 3.32
#